data_AF-A0A7C2H7T0-F1
#
_entry.id   AF-A0A7C2H7T0-F1
#
_cell.length_a   1.000
_cell.length_b   1.000
_cell.length_c   1.000
_cell.angle_alpha   90.00
_cell.angle_beta   90.00
_cell.angle_gamma   90.00
#
_symmetry.space_group_name_H-M   'P 1'
#
loop_
_entity.id
_entity.type
_entity.pdbx_description
1 polymer ?
#
loop_
_entity_poly.entity_id
_entity_poly.type
_entity_poly.pdbx_seq_one_letter_code
_entity_poly.pdbx_strand_id
1 'polypeptide(L)'
;LIISPWLVLLLLLSCFVFALFGVLVALVINSHQGMSTFSNVVLLPMTFLSGTFFSLTQIPDVAKVLLYALPLTHSSSTLRALALDAPFPWLSFFILIGFGASFFAAAVTALKRASV
;
A
#
# COMPACT_ATOMS: atom_id res chain seq x y z
N LEU A 1 22.92 4.82 -3.39
CA LEU A 1 21.52 5.11 -3.00
C LEU A 1 21.43 6.62 -2.88
N ILE A 2 20.76 7.28 -3.82
CA ILE A 2 20.65 8.74 -3.86
C ILE A 2 19.45 9.11 -2.99
N ILE A 3 19.69 9.75 -1.85
CA ILE A 3 18.60 10.28 -1.02
C ILE A 3 18.16 11.61 -1.64
N SER A 4 17.21 11.55 -2.57
CA SER A 4 16.59 12.74 -3.14
C SER A 4 15.45 13.24 -2.22
N PRO A 5 15.22 14.56 -2.11
CA PRO A 5 14.07 15.10 -1.38
C PRO A 5 12.73 14.53 -1.86
N TRP A 6 12.65 14.20 -3.15
CA TRP A 6 11.49 13.57 -3.76
C TRP A 6 11.23 12.15 -3.24
N LEU A 7 12.29 11.38 -2.98
CA LEU A 7 12.17 10.04 -2.38
C LEU A 7 11.59 10.11 -0.96
N VAL A 8 12.00 11.09 -0.16
CA VAL A 8 11.43 11.31 1.20
C VAL A 8 9.95 11.66 1.12
N LEU A 9 9.56 12.54 0.18
CA LEU A 9 8.17 12.91 -0.02
C LEU A 9 7.29 11.70 -0.40
N LEU A 10 7.75 10.88 -1.34
CA LEU A 10 7.03 9.67 -1.74
C LEU A 10 6.98 8.61 -0.63
N LEU A 11 8.01 8.51 0.19
CA LEU A 11 8.04 7.60 1.32
C LEU A 11 7.01 8.02 2.37
N LEU A 12 6.92 9.32 2.68
CA LEU A 12 5.88 9.87 3.56
C LEU A 12 4.48 9.63 2.99
N LEU A 13 4.27 9.87 1.70
CA LEU A 13 2.99 9.60 1.04
C LEU A 13 2.61 8.12 1.14
N SER A 14 3.56 7.23 0.88
CA SER A 14 3.35 5.78 0.99
C SER A 14 2.98 5.39 2.41
N CYS A 15 3.72 5.89 3.41
CA CYS A 15 3.45 5.65 4.82
C CYS A 15 2.05 6.13 5.21
N PHE A 16 1.64 7.30 4.73
CA PHE A 16 0.30 7.85 4.96
C PHE A 16 -0.80 6.97 4.37
N VAL A 17 -0.64 6.49 3.12
CA VAL A 17 -1.60 5.56 2.48
C VAL A 17 -1.71 4.26 3.29
N PHE A 18 -0.59 3.71 3.76
CA PHE A 18 -0.59 2.50 4.59
C PHE A 18 -1.20 2.71 5.97
N ALA A 19 -0.98 3.87 6.59
CA ALA A 19 -1.61 4.23 7.85
C ALA A 19 -3.13 4.27 7.69
N LEU A 20 -3.65 4.90 6.63
CA LEU A 20 -5.09 4.95 6.33
C LEU A 20 -5.67 3.56 6.09
N PHE A 21 -4.94 2.69 5.37
CA PHE A 21 -5.35 1.31 5.18
C PHE A 21 -5.43 0.54 6.51
N GLY A 22 -4.42 0.68 7.37
CA GLY A 22 -4.41 0.07 8.69
C GLY A 22 -5.56 0.56 9.59
N VAL A 23 -5.86 1.86 9.57
CA VAL A 23 -7.00 2.44 10.30
C VAL A 23 -8.32 1.90 9.77
N LEU A 24 -8.50 1.81 8.46
CA LEU A 24 -9.70 1.25 7.85
C LEU A 24 -9.93 -0.19 8.30
N VAL A 25 -8.88 -1.01 8.28
CA VAL A 25 -8.95 -2.40 8.74
C VAL A 25 -9.27 -2.48 10.23
N ALA A 26 -8.65 -1.63 11.06
CA ALA A 26 -8.92 -1.58 12.49
C ALA A 26 -10.38 -1.18 12.81
N LEU A 27 -10.99 -0.30 12.00
CA LEU A 27 -12.40 0.08 12.13
C LEU A 27 -13.36 -1.02 11.67
N VAL A 28 -12.97 -1.84 10.69
CA VAL A 28 -13.78 -2.97 10.20
C VAL A 28 -13.69 -4.16 11.15
N ILE A 29 -12.51 -4.42 11.71
CA ILE A 29 -12.26 -5.56 12.59
C ILE A 29 -12.43 -5.11 14.06
N ASN A 30 -13.63 -5.32 14.61
CA ASN A 30 -13.99 -5.02 16.01
C ASN A 30 -13.32 -5.92 17.07
N SER A 31 -12.23 -6.62 16.71
CA SER A 31 -11.55 -7.58 17.57
C SER A 31 -10.04 -7.30 17.61
N HIS A 32 -9.51 -7.11 18.82
CA HIS A 32 -8.07 -6.94 19.04
C HIS A 32 -7.26 -8.14 18.50
N GLN A 33 -7.79 -9.36 18.57
CA GLN A 33 -7.15 -10.55 18.01
C GLN A 33 -7.23 -10.59 16.46
N GLY A 34 -8.30 -10.06 15.88
CA GLY A 34 -8.45 -9.99 14.42
C GLY A 34 -7.43 -9.04 13.78
N MET A 35 -7.08 -7.94 14.46
CA MET A 35 -6.07 -6.99 13.97
C MET A 35 -4.66 -7.60 13.94
N SER A 36 -4.29 -8.36 14.96
CA SER A 36 -3.00 -9.09 15.02
C SER A 36 -2.93 -10.19 13.95
N THR A 37 -4.04 -10.91 13.75
CA THR A 37 -4.14 -11.96 12.72
C THR A 37 -4.04 -11.35 11.31
N PHE A 38 -4.73 -10.24 11.05
CA PHE A 38 -4.62 -9.52 9.79
C PHE A 38 -3.18 -9.08 9.48
N SER A 39 -2.50 -8.52 10.47
CA SER A 39 -1.12 -8.06 10.30
C SER A 39 -0.18 -9.22 9.93
N ASN A 40 -0.34 -10.38 10.58
CA ASN A 40 0.52 -11.53 10.33
C ASN A 40 0.14 -12.35 9.10
N VAL A 41 -1.15 -12.44 8.75
CA VAL A 41 -1.64 -13.30 7.65
C VAL A 41 -1.76 -12.53 6.33
N VAL A 42 -1.95 -11.21 6.36
CA VAL A 42 -2.16 -10.41 5.14
C VAL A 42 -0.97 -9.50 4.87
N LEU A 43 -0.51 -8.76 5.88
CA LEU A 43 0.55 -7.75 5.69
C LEU A 43 1.91 -8.38 5.40
N LEU A 44 2.25 -9.46 6.10
CA LEU A 44 3.48 -10.23 5.86
C LEU A 44 3.56 -10.76 4.43
N PRO A 45 2.61 -11.59 3.93
CA PRO A 45 2.69 -12.08 2.56
C PRO A 45 2.57 -10.95 1.53
N MET A 46 1.77 -9.89 1.77
CA MET A 46 1.75 -8.72 0.90
C MET A 46 3.15 -8.13 0.71
N THR A 47 3.91 -7.97 1.80
CA THR A 47 5.23 -7.33 1.76
C THR A 47 6.27 -8.18 1.02
N PHE A 48 6.13 -9.50 1.06
CA PHE A 48 6.97 -10.41 0.26
C PHE A 48 6.56 -10.46 -1.20
N LEU A 49 5.25 -10.45 -1.49
CA LEU A 49 4.73 -10.57 -2.85
C LEU A 49 4.79 -9.27 -3.65
N SER A 50 4.88 -8.09 -3.03
CA SER A 50 4.79 -6.76 -3.65
C SER A 50 5.93 -6.38 -4.63
N GLY A 51 6.57 -7.36 -5.27
CA GLY A 51 7.62 -7.12 -6.24
C GLY A 51 8.96 -6.73 -5.63
N THR A 52 9.12 -6.81 -4.30
CA THR A 52 10.37 -6.50 -3.56
C THR A 52 11.33 -7.68 -3.55
N PHE A 53 10.84 -8.87 -3.21
CA PHE A 53 11.65 -10.09 -3.15
C PHE A 53 11.47 -11.01 -4.37
N PHE A 54 10.28 -11.03 -4.96
CA PHE A 54 9.95 -11.83 -6.14
C PHE A 54 9.65 -10.92 -7.34
N SER A 55 10.13 -11.29 -8.52
CA SER A 55 9.79 -10.57 -9.75
C SER A 55 8.35 -10.87 -10.14
N LEU A 56 7.56 -9.82 -10.40
CA LEU A 56 6.12 -9.89 -10.75
C LEU A 56 5.84 -10.75 -12.00
N THR A 57 6.86 -11.05 -12.81
CA THR A 57 6.74 -11.85 -14.03
C THR A 57 6.51 -13.34 -13.78
N GLN A 58 6.91 -13.86 -12.62
CA GLN A 58 6.89 -15.30 -12.32
C GLN A 58 5.68 -15.73 -11.48
N ILE A 59 4.79 -14.80 -11.14
CA ILE A 59 3.66 -15.03 -10.25
C ILE A 59 2.43 -15.45 -11.09
N PRO A 60 1.64 -16.46 -10.65
CA PRO A 60 0.41 -16.86 -11.33
C PRO A 60 -0.58 -15.70 -11.46
N ASP A 61 -1.37 -15.70 -12.53
CA ASP A 61 -2.16 -14.52 -12.95
C ASP A 61 -3.16 -14.04 -11.89
N VAL A 62 -3.72 -14.95 -11.08
CA VAL A 62 -4.60 -14.61 -9.95
C VAL A 62 -3.88 -13.76 -8.90
N ALA A 63 -2.63 -14.10 -8.59
CA ALA A 63 -1.84 -13.35 -7.63
C ALA A 63 -1.31 -12.03 -8.22
N LYS A 64 -1.09 -11.95 -9.54
CA LYS A 64 -0.81 -10.65 -10.21
C LYS A 64 -1.96 -9.67 -10.06
N VAL A 65 -3.21 -10.10 -10.27
CA VAL A 65 -4.38 -9.22 -10.13
C VAL A 65 -4.50 -8.70 -8.71
N LEU A 66 -4.34 -9.58 -7.71
CA LEU A 66 -4.28 -9.16 -6.31
C LEU A 66 -3.17 -8.14 -6.08
N LEU A 67 -1.97 -8.36 -6.61
CA LEU A 67 -0.81 -7.49 -6.44
C LEU A 67 -0.97 -6.11 -7.10
N TYR A 68 -1.56 -6.04 -8.29
CA TYR A 68 -1.89 -4.76 -8.92
C TYR A 68 -2.99 -3.99 -8.19
N ALA A 69 -3.87 -4.69 -7.45
CA ALA A 69 -4.83 -4.06 -6.56
C ALA A 69 -4.18 -3.55 -5.26
N LEU A 70 -2.88 -3.80 -5.02
CA LEU A 70 -2.20 -3.34 -3.81
C LEU A 70 -1.52 -1.99 -4.01
N PRO A 71 -1.76 -1.01 -3.11
CA PRO A 71 -0.98 0.22 -3.07
C PRO A 71 0.52 -0.05 -2.85
N LEU A 72 0.86 -1.20 -2.27
CA LEU A 72 2.23 -1.61 -1.94
C LEU A 72 3.08 -1.82 -3.19
N THR A 73 2.51 -2.40 -4.24
CA THR A 73 3.20 -2.60 -5.52
C THR A 73 3.54 -1.26 -6.16
N HIS A 74 2.59 -0.34 -6.20
CA HIS A 74 2.79 1.00 -6.77
C HIS A 74 3.79 1.84 -5.97
N SER A 75 3.72 1.79 -4.63
CA SER A 75 4.66 2.45 -3.73
C SER A 75 6.08 1.89 -3.89
N SER A 76 6.25 0.57 -3.88
CA SER A 76 7.56 -0.06 -4.03
C SER A 76 8.18 0.23 -5.39
N SER A 77 7.40 0.22 -6.48
CA SER A 77 7.89 0.56 -7.82
C SER A 77 8.32 2.02 -7.95
N THR A 78 7.55 2.97 -7.41
CA THR A 78 7.92 4.40 -7.46
C THR A 78 9.13 4.72 -6.59
N LEU A 79 9.19 4.18 -5.36
CA LEU A 79 10.35 4.35 -4.48
C LEU A 79 11.63 3.75 -5.08
N ARG A 80 11.52 2.57 -5.71
CA ARG A 80 12.65 1.91 -6.37
C ARG A 80 13.13 2.67 -7.61
N ALA A 81 12.20 3.18 -8.42
CA ALA A 81 12.56 4.00 -9.57
C ALA A 81 13.35 5.25 -9.14
N LEU A 82 12.93 5.91 -8.07
CA LEU A 82 13.66 7.05 -7.50
C LEU A 82 15.00 6.68 -6.86
N ALA A 83 15.09 5.52 -6.21
CA ALA A 83 16.33 5.07 -5.58
C ALA A 83 17.40 4.67 -6.61
N LEU A 84 16.99 4.21 -7.80
CA LEU A 84 17.84 3.73 -8.89
C LEU A 84 18.03 4.75 -10.02
N ASP A 85 17.49 5.96 -9.90
CA ASP A 85 17.50 6.99 -10.96
C ASP A 85 16.91 6.48 -12.30
N ALA A 86 15.91 5.60 -12.21
CA ALA A 86 15.21 5.01 -13.34
C ALA A 86 14.02 5.89 -13.77
N PRO A 87 13.48 5.74 -14.98
CA PRO A 87 12.32 6.51 -15.43
C PRO A 87 11.15 6.42 -14.44
N PHE A 88 10.68 7.58 -13.99
CA PHE A 88 9.66 7.65 -12.95
C PHE A 88 8.29 7.15 -13.47
N PRO A 89 7.68 6.15 -12.82
CA PRO A 89 6.40 5.60 -13.25
C PRO A 89 5.25 6.51 -12.78
N TRP A 90 4.97 7.55 -13.57
CA TRP A 90 3.89 8.53 -13.30
C TRP A 90 2.53 7.89 -13.07
N LEU A 91 2.20 6.81 -13.80
CA LEU A 91 0.94 6.08 -13.63
C LEU A 91 0.78 5.53 -12.21
N SER A 92 1.82 4.88 -11.67
CA SER A 92 1.81 4.33 -10.31
C SER A 92 1.68 5.41 -9.24
N PHE A 93 2.23 6.61 -9.48
CA PHE A 93 2.10 7.74 -8.58
C PHE A 93 0.64 8.23 -8.49
N PHE A 94 -0.04 8.41 -9.62
CA PHE A 94 -1.46 8.78 -9.62
C PHE A 94 -2.36 7.71 -9.00
N ILE A 95 -2.07 6.43 -9.26
CA ILE A 95 -2.80 5.31 -8.63
C ILE A 95 -2.61 5.33 -7.11
N LEU A 96 -1.41 5.61 -6.61
CA LEU A 96 -1.15 5.70 -5.17
C LEU A 96 -1.94 6.85 -4.51
N ILE A 97 -2.04 8.01 -5.16
CA ILE A 97 -2.88 9.12 -4.70
C ILE A 97 -4.35 8.71 -4.69
N GLY A 98 -4.82 8.02 -5.74
CA GLY A 98 -6.18 7.50 -5.82
C GLY A 98 -6.50 6.52 -4.68
N PHE A 99 -5.58 5.60 -4.37
CA PHE A 99 -5.71 4.71 -3.21
C PHE A 99 -5.77 5.49 -1.90
N GLY A 100 -4.90 6.48 -1.71
CA GLY A 100 -4.90 7.33 -0.53
C GLY A 100 -6.25 8.03 -0.31
N ALA A 101 -6.80 8.64 -1.37
CA ALA A 101 -8.11 9.29 -1.32
C ALA A 101 -9.24 8.29 -1.04
N SER A 102 -9.20 7.11 -1.67
CA SER A 102 -10.18 6.05 -1.45
C SER A 102 -10.15 5.51 -0.02
N PHE A 103 -8.97 5.23 0.53
CA PHE A 103 -8.83 4.76 1.91
C PHE A 103 -9.22 5.83 2.92
N PHE A 104 -8.91 7.10 2.65
CA PHE A 104 -9.35 8.20 3.50
C PHE A 104 -10.88 8.30 3.53
N ALA A 105 -11.54 8.30 2.36
CA ALA A 105 -12.99 8.35 2.26
C ALA A 105 -13.65 7.12 2.92
N ALA A 106 -13.11 5.93 2.68
CA ALA A 106 -13.62 4.69 3.27
C ALA A 106 -13.39 4.64 4.80
N ALA A 107 -12.26 5.15 5.31
CA ALA A 107 -12.02 5.27 6.73
C ALA A 107 -12.98 6.27 7.39
N VAL A 108 -13.23 7.42 6.77
CA VAL A 108 -14.20 8.42 7.28
C VAL A 108 -15.62 7.85 7.29
N THR A 109 -16.03 7.13 6.25
CA THR A 109 -17.36 6.50 6.20
C THR A 109 -17.51 5.36 7.19
N ALA A 110 -16.47 4.53 7.38
CA ALA A 110 -16.45 3.49 8.40
C ALA A 110 -16.49 4.09 9.81
N LEU A 111 -15.74 5.17 10.06
CA LEU A 111 -15.74 5.88 11.34
C LEU A 111 -17.12 6.46 11.67
N LYS A 112 -17.77 7.10 10.69
CA LYS A 112 -19.15 7.60 10.84
C LYS A 112 -20.16 6.49 11.14
N ARG A 113 -19.98 5.29 10.58
CA ARG A 113 -20.86 4.14 10.86
C ARG A 113 -20.59 3.52 12.23
N ALA A 114 -19.36 3.60 12.73
CA ALA A 114 -19.00 3.08 14.04
C ALA A 114 -19.39 4.03 15.19
N SER A 115 -19.60 5.32 14.93
CA SER A 115 -20.00 6.31 15.93
C SER A 115 -21.52 6.57 16.02
N VAL A 116 -22.34 5.82 15.28
CA VAL A 116 -23.82 5.87 15.31
C VAL A 116 -24.31 4.59 15.96
#